data_AF-A0A212PE92-F1
#
_entry.id   AF-A0A212PE92-F1
#
_cell.length_a   1.000
_cell.length_b   1.000
_cell.length_c   1.000
_cell.angle_alpha   90.00
_cell.angle_beta   90.00
_cell.angle_gamma   90.00
#
_symmetry.space_group_name_H-M   'P 1'
#
loop_
_entity.id
_entity.type
_entity.pdbx_description
1 polymer ?
#
loop_
_entity_poly.entity_id
_entity_poly.type
_entity_poly.pdbx_seq_one_letter_code
_entity_poly.pdbx_strand_id
1 'polypeptide(L)' 'MKLTGAPKQVEWAEKVRKDRLKVWHETSPEVFKAIEPILALETRAEWWIAHKDKGLEVVCNQLLSGKGQGAGQGKRIK' A
#
# COMPACT_ATOMS: atom_id res chain seq x y z
N MET A 1 -14.28 -3.49 -0.59
CA MET A 1 -13.66 -4.73 -0.08
C MET A 1 -13.09 -4.48 1.31
N LYS A 2 -13.32 -5.40 2.26
CA LYS A 2 -12.77 -5.31 3.63
C LYS A 2 -11.30 -5.73 3.62
N LEU A 3 -10.49 -5.12 4.48
CA LEU A 3 -9.10 -5.55 4.65
C LEU A 3 -9.04 -6.89 5.40
N THR A 4 -8.02 -7.68 5.11
CA THR A 4 -7.74 -8.99 5.70
C THR A 4 -6.53 -8.91 6.61
N GLY A 5 -6.59 -9.58 7.76
CA GLY A 5 -5.53 -9.56 8.79
C GLY A 5 -6.07 -9.72 10.21
N ALA A 6 -5.22 -9.53 11.22
CA ALA A 6 -5.67 -9.56 12.60
C ALA A 6 -6.67 -8.41 12.87
N PRO A 7 -7.71 -8.60 13.71
CA PRO A 7 -8.77 -7.60 13.91
C PRO A 7 -8.24 -6.19 14.23
N LYS A 8 -7.30 -6.09 15.16
CA LYS A 8 -6.64 -4.81 15.53
C LYS A 8 -5.85 -4.18 14.39
N GLN A 9 -5.25 -4.99 13.53
CA GLN A 9 -4.52 -4.51 12.35
C GLN A 9 -5.47 -4.02 11.28
N VAL A 10 -6.60 -4.71 11.07
CA VAL A 10 -7.62 -4.29 10.10
C VAL A 10 -8.17 -2.92 10.46
N GLU A 11 -8.59 -2.71 11.71
CA GLU A 11 -9.10 -1.41 12.17
C GLU A 11 -8.09 -0.28 11.97
N TRP A 12 -6.82 -0.54 12.26
CA TRP A 12 -5.77 0.43 12.06
C TRP A 12 -5.46 0.68 10.58
N ALA A 13 -5.38 -0.39 9.79
CA ALA A 13 -5.13 -0.32 8.37
C ALA A 13 -6.24 0.42 7.62
N GLU A 14 -7.50 0.32 8.05
CA GLU A 14 -8.60 1.11 7.48
C GLU A 14 -8.44 2.62 7.73
N LYS A 15 -7.96 3.01 8.92
CA LYS A 15 -7.64 4.41 9.22
C LYS A 15 -6.48 4.90 8.35
N VAL A 16 -5.39 4.12 8.29
CA VAL A 16 -4.22 4.43 7.46
C VAL A 16 -4.62 4.54 5.99
N ARG A 17 -5.41 3.61 5.47
CA ARG A 17 -5.89 3.62 4.09
C ARG A 17 -6.61 4.93 3.77
N LYS A 18 -7.59 5.34 4.57
CA LYS A 18 -8.35 6.58 4.31
C LYS A 18 -7.45 7.81 4.32
N ASP A 19 -6.55 7.91 5.30
CA ASP A 19 -5.61 9.02 5.42
C ASP A 19 -4.64 9.07 4.23
N ARG A 20 -4.03 7.93 3.88
CA ARG A 20 -3.06 7.84 2.78
C ARG A 20 -3.70 8.07 1.41
N LEU A 21 -4.88 7.52 1.16
CA LEU A 21 -5.60 7.79 -0.10
C LEU A 21 -5.83 9.29 -0.28
N LYS A 22 -6.22 10.00 0.79
CA LYS A 22 -6.38 11.45 0.76
C LYS A 22 -5.06 12.17 0.49
N VAL A 23 -4.02 11.87 1.28
CA VAL A 23 -2.69 12.50 1.14
C VAL A 23 -2.11 12.27 -0.26
N TRP A 24 -2.17 11.05 -0.78
CA TRP A 24 -1.65 10.72 -2.10
C TRP A 24 -2.44 11.38 -3.22
N HIS A 25 -3.77 11.44 -3.11
CA HIS A 25 -4.61 12.17 -4.05
C HIS A 25 -4.30 13.67 -4.06
N GLU A 26 -4.06 14.29 -2.90
CA GLU A 26 -3.67 15.71 -2.79
C GLU A 26 -2.23 15.96 -3.28
N THR A 27 -1.32 15.00 -3.10
CA THR A 27 0.09 15.12 -3.51
C THR A 27 0.23 15.09 -5.03
N SER A 28 -0.37 14.10 -5.69
CA SER A 28 -0.32 13.98 -7.15
C SER A 28 -1.54 13.22 -7.67
N PRO A 29 -2.62 13.92 -8.06
CA PRO A 29 -3.87 13.28 -8.46
C PRO A 29 -3.72 12.43 -9.73
N GLU A 30 -2.87 12.82 -10.67
CA GLU A 30 -2.63 12.08 -11.92
C GLU A 30 -1.97 10.72 -11.66
N VAL A 31 -0.92 10.70 -10.83
CA VAL A 31 -0.20 9.50 -10.45
C VAL A 31 -1.09 8.60 -9.58
N PHE A 32 -1.81 9.20 -8.63
CA PHE A 32 -2.74 8.48 -7.78
C PHE A 32 -3.82 7.77 -8.60
N LYS A 33 -4.44 8.44 -9.58
CA LYS A 33 -5.47 7.85 -10.46
C LYS A 33 -4.96 6.62 -11.24
N ALA A 34 -3.67 6.59 -11.59
CA ALA A 34 -3.07 5.45 -12.25
C ALA A 34 -2.89 4.23 -11.31
N ILE A 35 -2.59 4.47 -10.03
CA ILE A 35 -2.37 3.39 -9.04
C ILE A 35 -3.60 3.05 -8.19
N GLU A 36 -4.61 3.93 -8.15
CA GLU A 36 -5.88 3.73 -7.44
C GLU A 36 -6.52 2.37 -7.73
N PRO A 37 -6.66 1.90 -8.99
CA PRO A 37 -7.23 0.59 -9.25
C PRO A 37 -6.36 -0.54 -8.68
N ILE A 38 -5.04 -0.37 -8.61
CA ILE A 38 -4.12 -1.36 -8.02
C ILE A 38 -4.29 -1.36 -6.49
N LEU A 39 -4.33 -0.19 -5.87
CA LEU A 39 -4.59 -0.03 -4.44
C LEU A 39 -5.97 -0.56 -4.03
N ALA A 40 -6.98 -0.47 -4.90
CA ALA A 40 -8.31 -1.00 -4.65
C ALA A 40 -8.34 -2.53 -4.54
N LEU A 41 -7.40 -3.21 -5.20
CA LEU A 41 -7.21 -4.66 -5.12
C LEU A 41 -6.41 -5.08 -3.87
N GLU A 42 -5.68 -4.16 -3.24
CA GLU A 42 -4.86 -4.46 -2.08
C GLU A 42 -5.72 -4.56 -0.81
N THR A 43 -5.96 -5.81 -0.40
CA THR A 43 -6.79 -6.16 0.74
C THR A 43 -5.99 -6.41 2.01
N ARG A 44 -4.66 -6.51 1.96
CA ARG A 44 -3.86 -6.90 3.13
C ARG A 44 -3.67 -5.74 4.09
N ALA A 45 -4.14 -5.88 5.33
CA ALA A 45 -3.98 -4.87 6.38
C ALA A 45 -2.50 -4.57 6.69
N GLU A 46 -1.65 -5.60 6.70
CA GLU A 46 -0.21 -5.46 6.91
C GLU A 46 0.47 -4.54 5.88
N TRP A 47 0.01 -4.59 4.62
CA TRP A 47 0.59 -3.79 3.54
C TRP A 47 0.31 -2.32 3.78
N TRP A 48 -0.94 -1.96 4.09
CA TRP A 48 -1.33 -0.59 4.42
C TRP A 48 -0.55 -0.06 5.61
N ILE A 49 -0.37 -0.87 6.65
CA ILE A 49 0.41 -0.51 7.84
C ILE A 49 1.89 -0.28 7.49
N ALA A 50 2.51 -1.16 6.71
CA ALA A 50 3.91 -1.05 6.32
C ALA A 50 4.19 0.19 5.44
N HIS A 51 3.17 0.67 4.72
CA HIS A 51 3.26 1.82 3.82
C HIS A 51 2.68 3.10 4.40
N LYS A 52 2.27 3.13 5.67
CA LYS A 52 1.64 4.29 6.32
C LYS A 52 2.53 5.55 6.29
N ASP A 53 3.84 5.37 6.35
CA ASP A 53 4.84 6.46 6.36
C ASP A 53 5.53 6.65 5.00
N LYS A 54 5.08 5.93 3.95
CA LYS A 54 5.69 5.99 2.63
C LYS A 54 4.98 7.03 1.76
N GLY A 55 5.78 7.81 1.03
CA GLY A 55 5.29 8.74 0.01
C GLY A 55 4.77 8.02 -1.22
N LEU A 56 3.97 8.73 -2.02
CA LEU A 56 3.36 8.20 -3.24
C LEU A 56 4.41 7.65 -4.22
N GLU A 57 5.55 8.33 -4.38
CA GLU A 57 6.64 7.88 -5.27
C GLU A 57 7.19 6.49 -4.89
N VAL A 58 7.35 6.21 -3.60
CA VAL A 58 7.83 4.90 -3.13
C VAL A 58 6.80 3.81 -3.40
N VAL A 59 5.53 4.12 -3.14
CA VAL A 59 4.42 3.20 -3.39
C VAL A 59 4.26 2.94 -4.88
N CYS A 60 4.33 3.97 -5.72
CA CYS A 60 4.32 3.84 -7.18
C CYS A 60 5.48 3.00 -7.68
N ASN A 61 6.70 3.25 -7.20
CA ASN A 61 7.86 2.43 -7.57
C ASN A 61 7.64 0.97 -7.18
N GLN A 62 7.09 0.67 -6.00
CA GLN A 62 6.83 -0.72 -5.63
C GLN A 62 5.70 -1.37 -6.44
N LEU A 63 4.60 -0.66 -6.68
CA LEU A 63 3.44 -1.18 -7.41
C LEU A 63 3.73 -1.33 -8.90
N LEU A 64 4.48 -0.39 -9.50
CA LEU A 64 4.79 -0.36 -10.93
C LEU A 64 6.05 -1.16 -11.27
N SER A 65 7.08 -1.13 -10.43
CA SER A 65 8.28 -1.98 -10.58
C SER A 65 8.00 -3.44 -10.19
N GLY A 66 6.93 -3.68 -9.40
CA GLY A 66 6.47 -5.01 -8.98
C GLY A 66 5.93 -5.91 -10.09
N LYS A 67 5.86 -5.47 -11.36
CA LYS A 67 5.63 -6.37 -12.50
C LYS A 67 6.84 -7.28 -12.80
N GLY A 68 7.97 -7.12 -12.09
CA GLY A 68 9.20 -7.87 -12.32
C GLY A 68 9.77 -8.70 -11.16
N GLN A 69 9.55 -8.39 -9.89
CA GLN A 69 10.25 -9.12 -8.80
C GLN A 69 9.48 -9.14 -7.48
N GLY A 70 9.24 -10.36 -6.95
CA GLY A 70 9.39 -10.58 -5.51
C GLY A 70 8.16 -10.98 -4.70
N ALA A 71 7.52 -12.10 -5.03
CA ALA A 71 7.28 -13.06 -3.95
C ALA A 71 8.66 -13.46 -3.39
N GLY A 72 9.05 -12.91 -2.25
CA GLY A 72 10.45 -13.06 -1.82
C GLY A 72 10.74 -12.41 -0.49
N GLN A 73 10.32 -13.11 0.56
CA GLN A 73 11.00 -13.15 1.85
C GLN A 73 12.53 -13.09 1.62
N GLY A 74 13.11 -11.91 1.83
CA GLY A 74 14.55 -11.67 1.75
C GLY A 74 15.25 -12.25 2.97
N LYS A 75 15.53 -13.55 2.90
CA LYS A 75 16.73 -14.26 3.37
C LYS A 75 17.57 -13.49 4.40
N ARG A 76 17.41 -13.83 5.68
CA ARG A 76 18.35 -13.49 6.75
C ARG A 76 19.63 -14.27 6.51
N ILE A 77 20.69 -13.57 6.10
CA ILE A 77 22.04 -14.11 5.97
C ILE A 77 22.67 -14.11 7.37
N LYS A 78 23.03 -15.28 7.88
CA LYS A 78 24.21 -15.51 8.72
C LYS A 78 24.58 -16.98 8.66
#